data_AF-A0A5K7ZN16-F1
#
_entry.id   AF-A0A5K7ZN16-F1
#
_cell.length_a   1.000
_cell.length_b   1.000
_cell.length_c   1.000
_cell.angle_alpha   90.00
_cell.angle_beta   90.00
_cell.angle_gamma   90.00
#
_symmetry.space_group_name_H-M   'P 1'
#
loop_
_entity.id
_entity.type
_entity.pdbx_description
1 polymer ?
#
loop_
_entity_poly.entity_id
_entity_poly.type
_entity_poly.pdbx_seq_one_letter_code
_entity_poly.pdbx_strand_id
1 'polypeptide(L)'
;MTTITDSIVLFAVDRLFQQPGVHPIMERLRRRLPDSAEIAVAGGALRNIVIDTLHGEAPPTQDIDLFIGGVKRHFALSAVFSDERTEPTGLKGLRWYPADSPFVFDLCLLPNFVVIKTFHLGPTLQSLLAGIDFTVNAIIYDYKRQTLTEKGCMAAVRDRLIDFNSHLIPGKCLIAYRSLVIGHKTGFNFAEPVYRFLKDQLDPETLTQLKRVLRAKLGKAMAASILCDYDALCRTHSYDHYLTMRTQ
;
A
#
# COMPACT_ATOMS: atom_id res chain seq x y z
N MET A 1 -5.45 -10.93 -12.95
CA MET A 1 -4.64 -11.46 -11.83
C MET A 1 -3.63 -12.39 -12.46
N THR A 2 -2.35 -12.14 -12.24
CA THR A 2 -1.27 -12.84 -12.94
C THR A 2 -0.23 -13.28 -11.91
N THR A 3 0.15 -14.55 -11.94
CA THR A 3 1.26 -15.04 -11.13
C THR A 3 2.56 -14.55 -11.75
N ILE A 4 3.43 -13.96 -10.93
CA ILE A 4 4.74 -13.50 -11.38
C ILE A 4 5.68 -14.69 -11.45
N THR A 5 6.33 -14.86 -12.60
CA THR A 5 7.34 -15.90 -12.85
C THR A 5 8.73 -15.33 -13.15
N ASP A 6 8.89 -14.00 -13.12
CA ASP A 6 10.17 -13.34 -13.32
C ASP A 6 11.15 -13.74 -12.19
N SER A 7 12.21 -14.45 -12.56
CA SER A 7 13.16 -15.01 -11.58
C SER A 7 13.90 -13.95 -10.78
N ILE A 8 14.13 -12.76 -11.33
CA ILE A 8 14.85 -11.69 -10.64
C ILE A 8 13.96 -11.10 -9.55
N VAL A 9 12.71 -10.81 -9.89
CA VAL A 9 11.72 -10.31 -8.93
C VAL A 9 11.45 -11.35 -7.84
N LEU A 10 11.27 -12.62 -8.21
CA LEU A 10 11.05 -13.70 -7.25
C LEU A 10 12.24 -13.87 -6.31
N PHE A 11 13.46 -13.82 -6.82
CA PHE A 11 14.68 -13.87 -5.99
C PHE A 11 14.77 -12.68 -5.05
N ALA A 12 14.44 -11.47 -5.50
CA ALA A 12 14.46 -10.27 -4.64
C ALA A 12 13.40 -10.33 -3.53
N VAL A 13 12.21 -10.89 -3.82
CA VAL A 13 11.16 -11.14 -2.82
C VAL A 13 11.61 -12.20 -1.82
N ASP A 14 12.16 -13.33 -2.26
CA ASP A 14 12.69 -14.35 -1.35
C ASP A 14 13.78 -13.76 -0.45
N ARG A 15 14.73 -13.00 -1.03
CA ARG A 15 15.76 -12.31 -0.25
C ARG A 15 15.20 -11.43 0.86
N LEU A 16 14.09 -10.72 0.65
CA LEU A 16 13.42 -9.94 1.71
C LEU A 16 12.94 -10.86 2.83
N PHE A 17 12.27 -11.97 2.49
CA PHE A 17 11.71 -12.89 3.48
C PHE A 17 12.75 -13.80 4.16
N GLN A 18 13.97 -13.88 3.64
CA GLN A 18 15.12 -14.51 4.30
C GLN A 18 15.92 -13.54 5.19
N GLN A 19 15.61 -12.24 5.20
CA GLN A 19 16.37 -11.29 6.03
C GLN A 19 16.17 -11.59 7.52
N PRO A 20 17.22 -11.43 8.36
CA PRO A 20 17.14 -11.65 9.80
C PRO A 20 16.04 -10.83 10.49
N GLY A 21 15.70 -9.65 9.96
CA GLY A 21 14.63 -8.79 10.49
C GLY A 21 13.22 -9.14 10.01
N VAL A 22 13.06 -10.11 9.10
CA VAL A 22 11.75 -10.48 8.52
C VAL A 22 11.43 -11.94 8.77
N HIS A 23 12.34 -12.87 8.45
CA HIS A 23 12.09 -14.30 8.54
C HIS A 23 11.60 -14.74 9.94
N PRO A 24 12.31 -14.42 11.04
CA PRO A 24 11.91 -14.87 12.37
C PRO A 24 10.58 -14.24 12.81
N ILE A 25 10.31 -13.03 12.34
CA ILE A 25 9.08 -12.28 12.66
C ILE A 25 7.88 -12.92 11.98
N MET A 26 8.00 -13.28 10.70
CA MET A 26 6.95 -13.97 9.95
C MET A 26 6.66 -15.35 10.56
N GLU A 27 7.70 -16.10 10.97
CA GLU A 27 7.51 -17.37 11.66
C GLU A 27 6.89 -17.22 13.07
N ARG A 28 7.19 -16.13 13.78
CA ARG A 28 6.54 -15.81 15.05
C ARG A 28 5.07 -15.49 14.86
N LEU A 29 4.73 -14.66 13.87
CA LEU A 29 3.34 -14.36 13.50
C LEU A 29 2.59 -15.65 13.15
N ARG A 30 3.15 -16.49 12.28
CA ARG A 30 2.54 -17.76 11.88
C ARG A 30 2.23 -18.66 13.07
N ARG A 31 3.16 -18.79 14.02
CA ARG A 31 2.98 -19.61 15.24
C ARG A 31 1.95 -19.04 16.22
N ARG A 32 1.72 -17.73 16.20
CA ARG A 32 0.77 -17.04 17.07
C ARG A 32 -0.66 -17.02 16.50
N LEU A 33 -0.83 -17.29 15.21
CA LEU A 33 -2.12 -17.36 14.55
C LEU A 33 -2.66 -18.80 14.50
N PRO A 34 -3.99 -19.00 14.36
CA PRO A 34 -4.56 -20.32 14.11
C PRO A 34 -4.04 -20.95 12.81
N ASP A 35 -4.00 -22.27 12.72
CA ASP A 35 -3.53 -23.00 11.53
C ASP A 35 -4.33 -22.71 10.25
N SER A 36 -5.59 -22.27 10.42
CA SER A 36 -6.46 -21.85 9.32
C SER A 36 -6.11 -20.47 8.76
N ALA A 37 -5.26 -19.70 9.44
CA ALA A 37 -4.94 -18.35 9.04
C ALA A 37 -4.13 -18.32 7.73
N GLU A 38 -4.52 -17.42 6.86
CA GLU A 38 -3.77 -17.06 5.65
C GLU A 38 -2.98 -15.79 5.96
N ILE A 39 -1.72 -15.70 5.53
CA ILE A 39 -0.89 -14.51 5.71
C ILE A 39 -0.44 -14.05 4.33
N ALA A 40 -0.81 -12.83 3.98
CA ALA A 40 -0.42 -12.20 2.73
C ALA A 40 0.31 -10.88 3.00
N VAL A 41 1.36 -10.62 2.24
CA VAL A 41 2.05 -9.32 2.22
C VAL A 41 1.58 -8.58 0.97
N ALA A 42 1.27 -7.29 1.08
CA ALA A 42 0.82 -6.51 -0.07
C ALA A 42 1.37 -5.09 -0.06
N GLY A 43 1.27 -4.39 -1.19
CA GLY A 43 1.50 -2.95 -1.25
C GLY A 43 2.98 -2.56 -1.21
N GLY A 44 3.34 -1.68 -0.28
CA GLY A 44 4.53 -0.82 -0.40
C GLY A 44 5.86 -1.56 -0.45
N ALA A 45 6.07 -2.54 0.44
CA ALA A 45 7.30 -3.32 0.48
C ALA A 45 7.56 -4.09 -0.83
N LEU A 46 6.53 -4.74 -1.37
CA LEU A 46 6.63 -5.49 -2.62
C LEU A 46 6.79 -4.56 -3.84
N ARG A 47 6.06 -3.44 -3.89
CA ARG A 47 6.26 -2.42 -4.92
C ARG A 47 7.71 -1.93 -4.94
N ASN A 48 8.29 -1.64 -3.78
CA ASN A 48 9.65 -1.13 -3.69
C ASN A 48 10.67 -2.15 -4.21
N ILE A 49 10.47 -3.44 -3.97
CA ILE A 49 11.30 -4.49 -4.59
C ILE A 49 11.20 -4.45 -6.12
N VAL A 50 9.99 -4.31 -6.67
CA VAL A 50 9.79 -4.23 -8.13
C VAL A 50 10.44 -2.96 -8.69
N ILE A 51 10.33 -1.82 -7.99
CA ILE A 51 10.99 -0.57 -8.39
C ILE A 51 12.51 -0.76 -8.41
N ASP A 52 13.09 -1.28 -7.34
CA ASP A 52 14.55 -1.48 -7.23
C ASP A 52 15.07 -2.42 -8.32
N THR A 53 14.32 -3.51 -8.58
CA THR A 53 14.67 -4.49 -9.61
C THR A 53 14.65 -3.90 -11.02
N LEU A 54 13.69 -3.01 -11.32
CA LEU A 54 13.52 -2.45 -12.66
C LEU A 54 14.29 -1.15 -12.90
N HIS A 55 14.52 -0.37 -11.84
CA HIS A 55 15.05 1.00 -11.95
C HIS A 55 16.33 1.24 -11.13
N GLY A 56 16.77 0.27 -10.32
CA GLY A 56 18.01 0.33 -9.54
C GLY A 56 17.97 1.19 -8.28
N GLU A 57 16.87 1.90 -8.04
CA GLU A 57 16.68 2.72 -6.84
C GLU A 57 15.19 2.78 -6.48
N ALA A 58 14.86 2.42 -5.24
CA ALA A 58 13.51 2.47 -4.70
C ALA A 58 13.42 3.33 -3.43
N PRO A 59 12.24 3.88 -3.10
CA PRO A 59 12.01 4.50 -1.80
C PRO A 59 12.27 3.51 -0.66
N PRO A 60 12.72 3.98 0.52
CA PRO A 60 12.98 3.09 1.65
C PRO A 60 11.69 2.39 2.11
N THR A 61 11.82 1.09 2.43
CA THR A 61 10.76 0.30 3.07
C THR A 61 10.93 0.38 4.58
N GLN A 62 9.97 1.00 5.26
CA GLN A 62 9.96 1.14 6.73
C GLN A 62 8.95 0.19 7.38
N ASP A 63 7.89 -0.12 6.65
CA ASP A 63 6.74 -0.89 7.08
C ASP A 63 6.39 -2.00 6.08
N ILE A 64 5.87 -3.12 6.60
CA ILE A 64 5.39 -4.27 5.84
C ILE A 64 3.90 -4.46 6.17
N ASP A 65 3.05 -4.21 5.17
CA ASP A 65 1.61 -4.41 5.29
C ASP A 65 1.26 -5.90 5.18
N LEU A 66 0.68 -6.45 6.24
CA LEU A 66 0.27 -7.84 6.34
C LEU A 66 -1.26 -7.96 6.42
N PHE A 67 -1.79 -8.88 5.65
CA PHE A 67 -3.22 -9.18 5.57
C PHE A 67 -3.48 -10.61 6.04
N ILE A 68 -4.39 -10.77 7.00
CA ILE A 68 -4.66 -12.03 7.67
C ILE A 68 -6.06 -12.53 7.30
N GLY A 69 -6.11 -13.61 6.53
CA GLY A 69 -7.32 -14.33 6.13
C GLY A 69 -7.58 -15.56 7.01
N GLY A 70 -8.65 -16.31 6.71
CA GLY A 70 -8.94 -17.58 7.39
C GLY A 70 -9.28 -17.46 8.89
N VAL A 71 -9.54 -16.24 9.37
CA VAL A 71 -9.93 -15.94 10.76
C VAL A 71 -11.24 -15.15 10.82
N LYS A 72 -11.88 -15.16 11.98
CA LYS A 72 -13.13 -14.42 12.21
C LYS A 72 -12.90 -12.90 12.15
N ARG A 73 -13.91 -12.15 11.71
CA ARG A 73 -13.88 -10.67 11.62
C ARG A 73 -13.50 -9.96 12.93
N HIS A 74 -13.88 -10.55 14.06
CA HIS A 74 -13.64 -10.02 15.41
C HIS A 74 -12.46 -10.72 16.11
N PHE A 75 -11.59 -11.40 15.36
CA PHE A 75 -10.38 -12.00 15.92
C PHE A 75 -9.52 -10.92 16.58
N ALA A 76 -9.16 -11.12 17.84
CA ALA A 76 -8.50 -10.10 18.65
C ALA A 76 -6.97 -10.14 18.46
N LEU A 77 -6.46 -9.49 17.41
CA LEU A 77 -5.01 -9.40 17.17
C LEU A 77 -4.26 -8.82 18.38
N SER A 78 -4.82 -7.84 19.07
CA SER A 78 -4.20 -7.24 20.26
C SER A 78 -3.98 -8.25 21.40
N ALA A 79 -4.85 -9.24 21.55
CA ALA A 79 -4.68 -10.29 22.56
C ALA A 79 -3.52 -11.24 22.20
N VAL A 80 -3.35 -11.53 20.92
CA VAL A 80 -2.28 -12.36 20.36
C VAL A 80 -0.90 -11.74 20.56
N PHE A 81 -0.83 -10.41 20.61
CA PHE A 81 0.40 -9.62 20.75
C PHE A 81 0.42 -8.80 22.05
N SER A 82 -0.22 -9.30 23.11
CA SER A 82 -0.37 -8.56 24.37
C SER A 82 0.94 -8.36 25.14
N ASP A 83 1.94 -9.21 24.87
CA ASP A 83 3.32 -9.17 25.39
C ASP A 83 4.28 -8.37 24.48
N GLU A 84 3.78 -7.80 23.39
CA GLU A 84 4.57 -7.15 22.35
C GLU A 84 4.18 -5.66 22.22
N ARG A 85 5.13 -4.83 21.74
CA ARG A 85 4.83 -3.42 21.51
C ARG A 85 3.93 -3.28 20.28
N THR A 86 2.72 -2.79 20.50
CA THR A 86 1.71 -2.60 19.45
C THR A 86 0.93 -1.29 19.59
N GLU A 87 0.41 -0.77 18.48
CA GLU A 87 -0.51 0.36 18.46
C GLU A 87 -1.69 0.11 17.49
N PRO A 88 -2.91 0.58 17.80
CA PRO A 88 -4.03 0.47 16.87
C PRO A 88 -3.84 1.41 15.67
N THR A 89 -4.14 0.93 14.47
CA THR A 89 -4.07 1.77 13.26
C THR A 89 -5.39 2.48 12.98
N GLY A 90 -5.32 3.59 12.23
CA GLY A 90 -6.51 4.36 11.82
C GLY A 90 -7.49 3.59 10.93
N LEU A 91 -7.08 2.43 10.38
CA LEU A 91 -7.90 1.54 9.55
C LEU A 91 -8.28 0.24 10.29
N LYS A 92 -8.35 0.28 11.63
CA LYS A 92 -8.74 -0.87 12.48
C LYS A 92 -7.82 -2.09 12.36
N GLY A 93 -6.57 -1.87 11.97
CA GLY A 93 -5.51 -2.86 12.07
C GLY A 93 -4.73 -2.71 13.37
N LEU A 94 -3.65 -3.48 13.49
CA LEU A 94 -2.70 -3.43 14.58
C LEU A 94 -1.31 -3.23 13.98
N ARG A 95 -0.62 -2.18 14.39
CA ARG A 95 0.78 -1.95 14.05
C ARG A 95 1.64 -2.59 15.12
N TRP A 96 2.55 -3.45 14.70
CA TRP A 96 3.43 -4.23 15.57
C TRP A 96 4.89 -3.82 15.36
N TYR A 97 5.61 -3.68 16.48
CA TYR A 97 7.02 -3.30 16.53
C TYR A 97 7.83 -4.43 17.21
N PRO A 98 8.20 -5.49 16.47
CA PRO A 98 9.08 -6.52 17.00
C PRO A 98 10.44 -5.92 17.36
N ALA A 99 10.96 -6.23 18.55
CA ALA A 99 12.22 -5.66 19.05
C ALA A 99 13.45 -6.06 18.21
N ASP A 100 13.39 -7.20 17.54
CA ASP A 100 14.44 -7.81 16.73
C ASP A 100 14.32 -7.49 15.22
N SER A 101 13.48 -6.52 14.86
CA SER A 101 13.26 -6.12 13.47
C SER A 101 13.47 -4.61 13.26
N PRO A 102 14.13 -4.20 12.16
CA PRO A 102 14.16 -2.80 11.75
C PRO A 102 12.82 -2.34 11.12
N PHE A 103 11.95 -3.28 10.74
CA PHE A 103 10.66 -3.03 10.11
C PHE A 103 9.53 -2.99 11.13
N VAL A 104 8.55 -2.16 10.82
CA VAL A 104 7.22 -2.15 11.44
C VAL A 104 6.29 -3.04 10.64
N PHE A 105 5.37 -3.77 11.30
CA PHE A 105 4.42 -4.65 10.63
C PHE A 105 2.98 -4.17 10.85
N ASP A 106 2.30 -3.81 9.77
CA ASP A 106 0.91 -3.34 9.81
C ASP A 106 -0.03 -4.52 9.54
N LEU A 107 -0.63 -5.06 10.60
CA LEU A 107 -1.51 -6.22 10.56
C LEU A 107 -2.95 -5.78 10.32
N CYS A 108 -3.55 -6.26 9.24
CA CYS A 108 -4.96 -6.05 8.90
C CYS A 108 -5.67 -7.39 8.74
N LEU A 109 -6.80 -7.59 9.43
CA LEU A 109 -7.66 -8.74 9.12
C LEU A 109 -8.32 -8.52 7.76
N LEU A 110 -8.27 -9.49 6.84
CA LEU A 110 -8.92 -9.40 5.53
C LEU A 110 -10.39 -8.96 5.60
N PRO A 111 -11.23 -9.51 6.52
CA PRO A 111 -12.62 -9.05 6.69
C PRO A 111 -12.77 -7.57 7.12
N ASN A 112 -11.71 -6.96 7.63
CA ASN A 112 -11.68 -5.58 8.08
C ASN A 112 -10.94 -4.64 7.11
N PHE A 113 -10.33 -5.17 6.05
CA PHE A 113 -9.77 -4.34 4.99
C PHE A 113 -10.85 -3.39 4.47
N VAL A 114 -10.51 -2.11 4.35
CA VAL A 114 -11.51 -1.04 4.18
C VAL A 114 -12.40 -1.27 2.97
N VAL A 115 -11.86 -1.71 1.84
CA VAL A 115 -12.65 -1.97 0.62
C VAL A 115 -13.53 -3.21 0.79
N ILE A 116 -12.99 -4.31 1.31
CA ILE A 116 -13.76 -5.53 1.59
C ILE A 116 -14.95 -5.23 2.51
N LYS A 117 -14.68 -4.47 3.58
CA LYS A 117 -15.69 -4.10 4.56
C LYS A 117 -16.76 -3.15 4.00
N THR A 118 -16.35 -2.08 3.33
CA THR A 118 -17.25 -1.03 2.85
C THR A 118 -18.15 -1.53 1.72
N PHE A 119 -17.62 -2.40 0.85
CA PHE A 119 -18.34 -2.92 -0.33
C PHE A 119 -18.83 -4.35 -0.16
N HIS A 120 -18.82 -4.90 1.07
CA HIS A 120 -19.33 -6.22 1.41
C HIS A 120 -18.77 -7.37 0.54
N LEU A 121 -17.49 -7.29 0.20
CA LEU A 121 -16.82 -8.33 -0.59
C LEU A 121 -16.47 -9.55 0.27
N GLY A 122 -16.22 -10.69 -0.39
CA GLY A 122 -15.64 -11.85 0.28
C GLY A 122 -14.24 -11.54 0.82
N PRO A 123 -13.87 -11.98 2.04
CA PRO A 123 -12.55 -11.70 2.62
C PRO A 123 -11.48 -12.64 2.06
N THR A 124 -11.18 -12.50 0.77
CA THR A 124 -10.23 -13.35 0.03
C THR A 124 -9.03 -12.54 -0.47
N LEU A 125 -7.91 -13.21 -0.77
CA LEU A 125 -6.76 -12.57 -1.41
C LEU A 125 -7.09 -11.97 -2.78
N GLN A 126 -8.03 -12.59 -3.52
CA GLN A 126 -8.51 -12.04 -4.78
C GLN A 126 -9.24 -10.70 -4.57
N SER A 127 -10.10 -10.61 -3.56
CA SER A 127 -10.79 -9.37 -3.21
C SER A 127 -9.85 -8.32 -2.64
N LEU A 128 -8.80 -8.73 -1.91
CA LEU A 128 -7.72 -7.83 -1.51
C LEU A 128 -7.02 -7.25 -2.74
N LEU A 129 -6.52 -8.10 -3.66
CA LEU A 129 -5.81 -7.65 -4.85
C LEU A 129 -6.65 -6.74 -5.74
N ALA A 130 -7.93 -7.10 -5.93
CA ALA A 130 -8.87 -6.31 -6.70
C ALA A 130 -9.26 -5.00 -5.99
N GLY A 131 -9.15 -4.95 -4.66
CA GLY A 131 -9.51 -3.81 -3.83
C GLY A 131 -8.35 -2.88 -3.49
N ILE A 132 -7.10 -3.21 -3.83
CA ILE A 132 -5.98 -2.28 -3.71
C ILE A 132 -6.25 -1.07 -4.61
N ASP A 133 -5.93 0.12 -4.13
CA ASP A 133 -6.25 1.40 -4.76
C ASP A 133 -5.50 1.65 -6.07
N PHE A 134 -4.18 1.48 -6.07
CA PHE A 134 -3.32 1.81 -7.22
C PHE A 134 -2.65 0.58 -7.82
N THR A 135 -2.49 0.57 -9.14
CA THR A 135 -1.86 -0.53 -9.90
C THR A 135 -0.43 -0.81 -9.44
N VAL A 136 0.35 0.24 -9.17
CA VAL A 136 1.72 0.14 -8.60
C VAL A 136 1.76 -0.54 -7.22
N ASN A 137 0.65 -0.65 -6.51
CA ASN A 137 0.56 -1.38 -5.23
C ASN A 137 -0.13 -2.75 -5.38
N ALA A 138 -0.70 -3.05 -6.55
CA ALA A 138 -1.55 -4.21 -6.77
C ALA A 138 -0.71 -5.47 -6.99
N ILE A 139 -0.03 -5.87 -5.92
CA ILE A 139 0.84 -7.04 -5.83
C ILE A 139 0.69 -7.65 -4.43
N ILE A 140 0.63 -8.98 -4.37
CA ILE A 140 0.48 -9.76 -3.16
C ILE A 140 1.45 -10.92 -3.18
N TYR A 141 2.12 -11.15 -2.06
CA TYR A 141 2.85 -12.37 -1.78
C TYR A 141 2.07 -13.21 -0.76
N ASP A 142 1.63 -14.41 -1.15
CA ASP A 142 1.06 -15.39 -0.24
C ASP A 142 2.20 -16.10 0.50
N TYR A 143 2.32 -15.86 1.80
CA TYR A 143 3.44 -16.36 2.59
C TYR A 143 3.42 -17.89 2.71
N LYS A 144 2.23 -18.51 2.75
CA LYS A 144 2.09 -19.97 2.92
C LYS A 144 2.35 -20.70 1.63
N ARG A 145 1.84 -20.19 0.50
CA ARG A 145 2.02 -20.79 -0.82
C ARG A 145 3.33 -20.38 -1.50
N GLN A 146 4.00 -19.37 -0.97
CA GLN A 146 5.18 -18.75 -1.57
C GLN A 146 4.94 -18.29 -3.02
N THR A 147 3.73 -17.79 -3.28
CA THR A 147 3.33 -17.34 -4.62
C THR A 147 3.19 -15.83 -4.66
N LEU A 148 3.83 -15.21 -5.64
CA LEU A 148 3.70 -13.79 -5.93
C LEU A 148 2.67 -13.57 -7.04
N THR A 149 1.66 -12.75 -6.79
CA THR A 149 0.56 -12.49 -7.72
C THR A 149 0.31 -10.99 -7.83
N GLU A 150 0.05 -10.52 -9.04
CA GLU A 150 -0.18 -9.10 -9.30
C GLU A 150 -1.41 -8.82 -10.18
N LYS A 151 -1.70 -7.53 -10.30
CA LYS A 151 -2.67 -6.96 -11.24
C LYS A 151 -2.08 -5.70 -11.89
N GLY A 152 -1.10 -5.91 -12.78
CA GLY A 152 -0.48 -4.85 -13.58
C GLY A 152 0.57 -4.00 -12.85
N CYS A 153 1.06 -4.45 -11.70
CA CYS A 153 2.05 -3.73 -10.88
C CYS A 153 3.39 -3.58 -11.63
N MET A 154 3.93 -4.67 -12.19
CA MET A 154 5.20 -4.64 -12.92
C MET A 154 5.15 -3.71 -14.13
N ALA A 155 4.04 -3.71 -14.87
CA ALA A 155 3.84 -2.79 -16.00
C ALA A 155 3.76 -1.34 -15.52
N ALA A 156 2.92 -1.06 -14.52
CA ALA A 156 2.78 0.29 -13.96
C ALA A 156 4.10 0.83 -13.37
N VAL A 157 4.89 -0.03 -12.73
CA VAL A 157 6.22 0.34 -12.22
C VAL A 157 7.19 0.58 -13.37
N ARG A 158 7.22 -0.28 -14.39
CA ARG A 158 8.06 -0.09 -15.59
C ARG A 158 7.79 1.25 -16.25
N ASP A 159 6.52 1.59 -16.40
CA ASP A 159 6.06 2.81 -17.08
C ASP A 159 6.08 4.04 -16.16
N ARG A 160 6.47 3.88 -14.89
CA ARG A 160 6.49 4.92 -13.85
C ARG A 160 5.15 5.67 -13.75
N LEU A 161 4.06 4.91 -13.77
CA LEU A 161 2.69 5.41 -13.85
C LEU A 161 1.83 4.92 -12.69
N ILE A 162 1.16 5.84 -12.01
CA ILE A 162 0.22 5.59 -10.92
C ILE A 162 -1.19 5.71 -11.47
N ASP A 163 -1.84 4.57 -11.65
CA ASP A 163 -3.25 4.50 -12.06
C ASP A 163 -4.10 3.80 -10.99
N PHE A 164 -5.42 3.98 -11.07
CA PHE A 164 -6.35 3.22 -10.26
C PHE A 164 -6.35 1.74 -10.66
N ASN A 165 -6.12 0.87 -9.67
CA ASN A 165 -6.37 -0.57 -9.83
C ASN A 165 -7.84 -0.92 -9.57
N SER A 166 -8.49 -0.15 -8.69
CA SER A 166 -9.87 -0.36 -8.26
C SER A 166 -10.68 0.92 -8.40
N HIS A 167 -11.90 0.78 -8.89
CA HIS A 167 -12.91 1.85 -8.91
C HIS A 167 -13.73 1.92 -7.61
N LEU A 168 -13.46 1.02 -6.65
CA LEU A 168 -14.11 1.00 -5.35
C LEU A 168 -13.46 2.05 -4.44
N ILE A 169 -14.04 3.25 -4.40
CA ILE A 169 -13.53 4.40 -3.64
C ILE A 169 -14.23 4.44 -2.27
N PRO A 170 -13.59 3.98 -1.17
CA PRO A 170 -14.20 4.02 0.16
C PRO A 170 -14.33 5.43 0.73
N GLY A 171 -13.63 6.41 0.14
CA GLY A 171 -13.76 7.82 0.48
C GLY A 171 -12.75 8.69 -0.29
N LYS A 172 -13.22 9.83 -0.82
CA LYS A 172 -12.39 10.72 -1.65
C LYS A 172 -11.17 11.25 -0.91
N CYS A 173 -11.32 11.70 0.34
CA CYS A 173 -10.19 12.20 1.13
C CYS A 173 -9.10 11.14 1.33
N LEU A 174 -9.48 9.88 1.56
CA LEU A 174 -8.52 8.78 1.74
C LEU A 174 -7.76 8.48 0.44
N ILE A 175 -8.48 8.38 -0.67
CA ILE A 175 -7.86 8.13 -1.97
C ILE A 175 -6.96 9.30 -2.37
N ALA A 176 -7.40 10.55 -2.22
CA ALA A 176 -6.57 11.72 -2.51
C ALA A 176 -5.30 11.75 -1.63
N TYR A 177 -5.42 11.50 -0.33
CA TYR A 177 -4.26 11.37 0.57
C TYR A 177 -3.28 10.32 0.06
N ARG A 178 -3.78 9.13 -0.29
CA ARG A 178 -2.92 8.03 -0.73
C ARG A 178 -2.29 8.32 -2.09
N SER A 179 -3.03 8.89 -3.06
CA SER A 179 -2.50 9.33 -4.37
C SER A 179 -1.34 10.31 -4.20
N LEU A 180 -1.54 11.36 -3.41
CA LEU A 180 -0.52 12.39 -3.23
C LEU A 180 0.72 11.86 -2.53
N VAL A 181 0.54 11.04 -1.49
CA VAL A 181 1.66 10.42 -0.76
C VAL A 181 2.44 9.46 -1.66
N ILE A 182 1.78 8.61 -2.45
CA ILE A 182 2.50 7.69 -3.33
C ILE A 182 3.18 8.42 -4.49
N GLY A 183 2.53 9.43 -5.06
CA GLY A 183 3.12 10.29 -6.09
C GLY A 183 4.39 10.97 -5.59
N HIS A 184 4.36 11.55 -4.39
CA HIS A 184 5.53 12.19 -3.80
C HIS A 184 6.62 11.17 -3.44
N LYS A 185 6.27 10.01 -2.87
CA LYS A 185 7.25 8.98 -2.49
C LYS A 185 7.99 8.37 -3.68
N THR A 186 7.29 8.15 -4.79
CA THR A 186 7.83 7.40 -5.95
C THR A 186 8.33 8.30 -7.07
N GLY A 187 7.87 9.56 -7.12
CA GLY A 187 8.10 10.45 -8.24
C GLY A 187 7.34 10.06 -9.52
N PHE A 188 6.55 8.97 -9.50
CA PHE A 188 5.85 8.47 -10.67
C PHE A 188 4.70 9.40 -11.08
N ASN A 189 4.42 9.43 -12.38
CA ASN A 189 3.35 10.25 -12.95
C ASN A 189 1.99 9.65 -12.62
N PHE A 190 0.98 10.49 -12.48
CA PHE A 190 -0.41 10.04 -12.39
C PHE A 190 -0.91 9.73 -13.80
N ALA A 191 -1.60 8.61 -13.96
CA ALA A 191 -2.41 8.36 -15.14
C ALA A 191 -3.54 9.39 -15.22
N GLU A 192 -4.08 9.60 -16.41
CA GLU A 192 -5.15 10.58 -16.65
C GLU A 192 -6.34 10.42 -15.69
N PRO A 193 -6.83 9.21 -15.36
CA PRO A 193 -7.93 9.05 -14.41
C PRO A 193 -7.60 9.59 -13.01
N VAL A 194 -6.39 9.34 -12.51
CA VAL A 194 -5.93 9.82 -11.20
C VAL A 194 -5.71 11.34 -11.22
N TYR A 195 -5.14 11.86 -12.32
CA TYR A 195 -5.00 13.30 -12.54
C TYR A 195 -6.35 14.02 -12.49
N ARG A 196 -7.33 13.57 -13.28
CA ARG A 196 -8.69 14.15 -13.31
C ARG A 196 -9.39 14.01 -11.97
N PHE A 197 -9.23 12.88 -11.27
CA PHE A 197 -9.75 12.72 -9.92
C PHE A 197 -9.22 13.80 -8.96
N LEU A 198 -7.90 14.01 -8.94
CA LEU A 198 -7.27 15.00 -8.07
C LEU A 198 -7.66 16.44 -8.45
N LYS A 199 -7.68 16.76 -9.74
CA LYS A 199 -7.92 18.12 -10.24
C LYS A 199 -9.39 18.52 -10.16
N ASP A 200 -10.30 17.64 -10.57
CA ASP A 200 -11.67 18.01 -10.89
C ASP A 200 -12.71 17.44 -9.92
N GLN A 201 -12.37 16.42 -9.13
CA GLN A 201 -13.36 15.68 -8.33
C GLN A 201 -13.29 15.90 -6.82
N LEU A 202 -12.33 16.71 -6.34
CA LEU A 202 -12.18 17.03 -4.92
C LEU A 202 -12.93 18.33 -4.57
N ASP A 203 -13.99 18.21 -3.78
CA ASP A 203 -14.72 19.36 -3.26
C ASP A 203 -13.93 20.12 -2.17
N PRO A 204 -14.27 21.39 -1.88
CA PRO A 204 -13.54 22.22 -0.91
C PRO A 204 -13.48 21.64 0.50
N GLU A 205 -14.51 20.90 0.93
CA GLU A 205 -14.55 20.25 2.25
C GLU A 205 -13.53 19.11 2.31
N THR A 206 -13.53 18.24 1.30
CA THR A 206 -12.55 17.17 1.13
C THR A 206 -11.12 17.71 1.10
N LEU A 207 -10.87 18.83 0.42
CA LEU A 207 -9.55 19.48 0.39
C LEU A 207 -9.13 20.01 1.76
N THR A 208 -10.08 20.59 2.50
CA THR A 208 -9.81 21.07 3.87
C THR A 208 -9.46 19.91 4.79
N GLN A 209 -10.19 18.80 4.70
CA GLN A 209 -9.90 17.58 5.44
C GLN A 209 -8.54 16.99 5.05
N LEU A 210 -8.25 16.90 3.75
CA LEU A 210 -6.99 16.38 3.22
C LEU A 210 -5.78 17.15 3.75
N LYS A 211 -5.85 18.49 3.74
CA LYS A 211 -4.79 19.36 4.31
C LYS A 211 -4.55 19.08 5.80
N ARG A 212 -5.61 18.85 6.58
CA ARG A 212 -5.50 18.50 8.01
C ARG A 212 -4.85 17.13 8.20
N VAL A 213 -5.29 16.13 7.43
CA VAL A 213 -4.77 14.76 7.52
C VAL A 213 -3.30 14.69 7.13
N LEU A 214 -2.89 15.34 6.02
CA LEU A 214 -1.49 15.39 5.59
C LEU A 214 -0.60 15.97 6.70
N ARG A 215 -0.98 17.10 7.29
CA ARG A 215 -0.21 17.73 8.38
C ARG A 215 -0.14 16.86 9.63
N ALA A 216 -1.26 16.25 10.02
CA ALA A 216 -1.32 15.41 11.20
C ALA A 216 -0.49 14.12 11.06
N LYS A 217 -0.42 13.55 9.85
CA LYS A 217 0.25 12.26 9.60
C LYS A 217 1.71 12.39 9.17
N LEU A 218 2.07 13.46 8.45
CA LEU A 218 3.40 13.61 7.84
C LEU A 218 4.19 14.79 8.42
N GLY A 219 3.56 15.61 9.27
CA GLY A 219 4.14 16.84 9.78
C GLY A 219 4.03 18.00 8.80
N LYS A 220 4.36 19.21 9.28
CA LYS A 220 4.15 20.47 8.54
C LYS A 220 4.99 20.57 7.26
N ALA A 221 6.27 20.19 7.32
CA ALA A 221 7.20 20.33 6.21
C ALA A 221 6.83 19.42 5.02
N MET A 222 6.69 18.11 5.28
CA MET A 222 6.31 17.13 4.26
C MET A 222 4.94 17.44 3.65
N ALA A 223 3.95 17.79 4.48
CA ALA A 223 2.64 18.18 3.99
C ALA A 223 2.69 19.42 3.09
N ALA A 224 3.56 20.40 3.39
CA ALA A 224 3.72 21.59 2.55
C ALA A 224 4.32 21.25 1.19
N SER A 225 5.33 20.37 1.14
CA SER A 225 5.91 19.90 -0.13
C SER A 225 4.87 19.22 -1.01
N ILE A 226 4.12 18.25 -0.45
CA ILE A 226 3.08 17.52 -1.17
C ILE A 226 1.97 18.45 -1.68
N LEU A 227 1.58 19.43 -0.87
CA LEU A 227 0.55 20.41 -1.27
C LEU A 227 1.06 21.37 -2.34
N CYS A 228 2.35 21.69 -2.37
CA CYS A 228 2.96 22.46 -3.46
C CYS A 228 2.87 21.71 -4.79
N ASP A 229 3.20 20.41 -4.78
CA ASP A 229 3.09 19.53 -5.97
C ASP A 229 1.64 19.43 -6.45
N TYR A 230 0.68 19.33 -5.51
CA TYR A 230 -0.74 19.33 -5.81
C TYR A 230 -1.22 20.67 -6.41
N ASP A 231 -0.80 21.80 -5.84
CA ASP A 231 -1.15 23.13 -6.36
C ASP A 231 -0.58 23.33 -7.78
N ALA A 232 0.64 22.85 -8.05
CA ALA A 232 1.24 22.86 -9.38
C ALA A 232 0.41 22.02 -10.37
N LEU A 233 0.01 20.79 -9.98
CA LEU A 233 -0.90 19.96 -10.77
C LEU A 233 -2.20 20.68 -11.08
N CYS A 234 -2.81 21.36 -10.11
CA CYS A 234 -4.08 22.07 -10.29
C CYS A 234 -3.97 23.24 -11.28
N ARG A 235 -2.80 23.86 -11.41
CA ARG A 235 -2.54 24.96 -12.37
C ARG A 235 -2.36 24.51 -13.81
N THR A 236 -2.14 23.22 -14.04
CA THR A 236 -2.05 22.69 -15.41
C THR A 236 -3.39 22.81 -16.14
N HIS A 237 -3.35 23.11 -17.43
CA HIS A 237 -4.55 23.32 -18.26
C HIS A 237 -5.07 22.01 -18.88
N SER A 238 -4.22 21.00 -19.00
CA SER A 238 -4.52 19.69 -19.57
C SER A 238 -3.63 18.61 -18.97
N TYR A 239 -3.98 17.35 -19.20
CA TYR A 239 -3.16 16.21 -18.82
C TYR A 239 -1.78 16.23 -19.52
N ASP A 240 -1.73 16.59 -20.80
CA ASP A 240 -0.47 16.71 -21.54
C ASP A 240 0.46 17.78 -20.94
N HIS A 241 -0.10 18.93 -20.53
CA HIS A 241 0.67 19.96 -19.83
C HIS A 241 1.22 19.42 -18.50
N TYR A 242 0.41 18.66 -17.75
CA TYR A 242 0.87 18.01 -16.52
C TYR A 242 2.05 17.05 -16.77
N LEU A 243 2.00 16.22 -17.82
CA LEU A 243 3.10 15.32 -18.16
C LEU A 243 4.38 16.09 -18.48
N THR A 244 4.30 17.14 -19.29
CA THR A 244 5.49 17.95 -19.66
C THR A 244 6.17 18.60 -18.45
N MET A 245 5.39 19.02 -17.44
CA MET A 245 5.90 19.62 -16.21
C MET A 245 6.68 18.63 -15.33
N ARG A 246 6.34 17.34 -15.40
CA ARG A 246 6.92 16.28 -14.55
C ARG A 246 8.18 15.63 -15.14
N THR A 247 8.42 15.80 -16.44
CA THR A 247 9.58 15.25 -17.16
C THR A 247 10.80 16.18 -17.18
N GLN A 248 10.70 17.38 -16.59
CA GLN A 248 11.82 18.31 -16.37
C GLN A 248 12.38 18.13 -14.97
#